data_AF-A0A5C1DE05-F1
#
_entry.id   AF-A0A5C1DE05-F1
#
_cell.length_a   1.000
_cell.length_b   1.000
_cell.length_c   1.000
_cell.angle_alpha   90.00
_cell.angle_beta   90.00
_cell.angle_gamma   90.00
#
_symmetry.space_group_name_H-M   'P 1'
#
loop_
_entity.id
_entity.type
_entity.pdbx_description
1 polymer ?
#
loop_
_entity_poly.entity_id
_entity_poly.type
_entity_poly.pdbx_seq_one_letter_code
_entity_poly.pdbx_strand_id
1 'polypeptide(L)'
;MRDPQGSIRFEQDQAIRSLRTPLTDSHFLKTHHARKLVEQGALLDFQFHDAQTITSPRLPFISYPHEWSQSQLYDAARLTQDINRDLAENGWELKDASAWNILFQGCQPVFCDHLSFRAIAPSCHKQTDLPTHPDLR
;
A
#
# COMPACT_ATOMS: atom_id res chain seq x y z
N MET A 1 -8.53 1.22 11.97
CA MET A 1 -8.35 1.90 10.67
C MET A 1 -9.73 2.23 10.10
N ARG A 2 -10.13 3.51 10.09
CA ARG A 2 -11.35 3.98 9.42
C ARG A 2 -10.97 4.28 7.98
N ASP A 3 -11.67 3.69 7.01
CA ASP A 3 -11.46 4.00 5.59
C ASP A 3 -12.12 5.37 5.27
N PRO A 4 -11.34 6.43 4.97
CA PRO A 4 -11.93 7.71 4.56
C PRO A 4 -12.55 7.65 3.15
N GLN A 5 -12.20 6.63 2.37
CA GLN A 5 -12.61 6.45 0.97
C GLN A 5 -13.72 5.39 0.81
N GLY A 6 -14.19 4.76 1.90
CA GLY A 6 -15.14 3.65 1.82
C GLY A 6 -15.68 3.14 3.15
N SER A 7 -16.30 1.95 3.09
CA SER A 7 -16.65 1.13 4.26
C SER A 7 -16.25 -0.32 4.04
N ILE A 8 -15.95 -1.04 5.12
CA ILE A 8 -15.54 -2.45 5.07
C ILE A 8 -16.58 -3.28 5.81
N ARG A 9 -16.98 -4.39 5.20
CA ARG A 9 -17.83 -5.41 5.79
C ARG A 9 -17.10 -6.75 5.72
N PHE A 10 -17.24 -7.57 6.77
CA PHE A 10 -16.66 -8.91 6.82
C PHE A 10 -17.75 -9.95 6.66
N GLU A 11 -17.55 -10.88 5.74
CA GLU A 11 -18.30 -12.13 5.62
C GLU A 11 -17.45 -13.29 6.16
N GLN A 12 -17.92 -14.54 6.01
CA GLN A 12 -17.22 -15.72 6.54
C GLN A 12 -15.79 -15.81 6.00
N ASP A 13 -15.62 -15.72 4.68
CA ASP A 13 -14.32 -15.95 4.03
C ASP A 13 -13.71 -14.71 3.35
N GLN A 14 -14.44 -13.59 3.36
CA GLN A 14 -14.04 -12.40 2.60
C GLN A 14 -14.24 -11.10 3.38
N ALA A 15 -13.36 -10.14 3.12
CA ALA A 15 -13.55 -8.74 3.45
C ALA A 15 -13.99 -7.99 2.19
N ILE A 16 -15.15 -7.35 2.28
CA ILE A 16 -15.78 -6.58 1.20
C ILE A 16 -15.58 -5.10 1.50
N ARG A 17 -14.93 -4.40 0.58
CA ARG A 17 -14.69 -2.95 0.64
C ARG A 17 -15.61 -2.26 -0.37
N SER A 18 -16.48 -1.38 0.13
CA SER A 18 -17.34 -0.51 -0.68
C SER A 18 -16.74 0.88 -0.74
N LEU A 19 -16.34 1.31 -1.93
CA LEU A 19 -15.73 2.60 -2.22
C LEU A 19 -16.83 3.67 -2.35
N ARG A 20 -16.55 4.88 -1.85
CA ARG A 20 -17.43 6.05 -2.05
C ARG A 20 -17.38 6.59 -3.48
N THR A 21 -16.26 6.37 -4.16
CA THR A 21 -16.03 6.81 -5.53
C THR A 21 -15.28 5.71 -6.25
N PRO A 22 -15.64 5.38 -7.50
CA PRO A 22 -14.91 4.39 -8.29
C PRO A 22 -13.43 4.73 -8.40
N LEU A 23 -12.57 3.71 -8.42
CA LEU A 23 -11.15 3.92 -8.72
C LEU A 23 -10.97 4.32 -10.18
N THR A 24 -10.10 5.29 -10.42
CA THR A 24 -9.69 5.68 -11.77
C THR A 24 -9.08 4.49 -12.51
N ASP A 25 -9.16 4.49 -13.84
CA ASP A 25 -8.57 3.41 -14.65
C ASP A 25 -7.04 3.36 -14.56
N SER A 26 -6.44 4.50 -14.22
CA SER A 26 -5.01 4.61 -13.95
C SER A 26 -4.59 4.10 -12.57
N HIS A 27 -5.51 3.72 -11.67
CA HIS A 27 -5.18 3.38 -10.29
C HIS A 27 -4.24 2.16 -10.18
N PHE A 28 -3.30 2.19 -9.22
CA PHE A 28 -2.28 1.15 -9.01
C PHE A 28 -2.84 -0.28 -9.01
N LEU A 29 -3.95 -0.53 -8.30
CA LEU A 29 -4.59 -1.85 -8.21
C LEU A 29 -5.03 -2.44 -9.57
N LYS A 30 -5.17 -1.63 -10.61
CA LYS A 30 -5.50 -2.07 -11.97
C LYS A 30 -4.25 -2.38 -12.82
N THR A 31 -3.05 -2.20 -12.27
CA THR A 31 -1.78 -2.41 -12.97
C THR A 31 -1.25 -3.84 -12.81
N HIS A 32 -0.36 -4.25 -13.71
CA HIS A 32 0.42 -5.49 -13.58
C HIS A 32 1.27 -5.51 -12.29
N HIS A 33 1.77 -4.37 -11.83
CA HIS A 33 2.60 -4.29 -10.62
C HIS A 33 1.84 -4.71 -9.37
N ALA A 34 0.56 -4.34 -9.25
CA ALA A 34 -0.27 -4.82 -8.15
C ALA A 34 -0.40 -6.35 -8.16
N ARG A 35 -0.52 -6.97 -9.35
CA ARG A 35 -0.59 -8.44 -9.48
C ARG A 35 0.72 -9.11 -9.12
N LYS A 36 1.85 -8.57 -9.56
CA LYS A 36 3.19 -9.02 -9.14
C LYS A 36 3.34 -9.01 -7.61
N LEU A 37 2.90 -7.95 -6.92
CA LEU A 37 2.96 -7.90 -5.45
C LEU A 37 2.07 -8.95 -4.78
N VAL A 38 0.90 -9.27 -5.36
CA VAL A 38 0.03 -10.34 -4.88
C VAL A 38 0.69 -11.70 -5.06
N GLU A 39 1.26 -11.98 -6.23
CA GLU A 39 1.97 -13.24 -6.53
C GLU A 39 3.17 -13.47 -5.61
N GLN A 40 3.83 -12.39 -5.18
CA GLN A 40 4.94 -12.42 -4.23
C GLN A 40 4.49 -12.57 -2.76
N GLY A 41 3.19 -12.54 -2.49
CA GLY A 41 2.64 -12.53 -1.13
C GLY A 41 2.86 -11.22 -0.36
N ALA A 42 3.32 -10.17 -1.05
CA ALA A 42 3.57 -8.86 -0.45
C ALA A 42 2.29 -8.03 -0.27
N LEU A 43 1.31 -8.21 -1.17
CA LEU A 43 0.00 -7.57 -1.14
C LEU A 43 -1.08 -8.64 -0.97
N LEU A 44 -2.02 -8.41 -0.05
CA LEU A 44 -3.18 -9.28 0.14
C LEU A 44 -3.98 -9.32 -1.16
N ASP A 45 -4.34 -10.53 -1.60
CA ASP A 45 -5.10 -10.71 -2.83
C ASP A 45 -6.41 -9.90 -2.82
N PHE A 46 -6.85 -9.51 -4.00
CA PHE A 46 -8.07 -8.73 -4.17
C PHE A 46 -8.68 -8.93 -5.55
N GLN A 47 -10.01 -8.80 -5.59
CA GLN A 47 -10.81 -8.88 -6.79
C GLN A 47 -11.76 -7.69 -6.89
N PHE A 48 -11.96 -7.19 -8.10
CA PHE A 48 -12.99 -6.21 -8.38
C PHE A 48 -14.30 -6.96 -8.63
N HIS A 49 -15.31 -6.74 -7.78
CA HIS A 49 -16.65 -7.26 -8.01
C HIS A 49 -17.44 -6.33 -8.95
N ASP A 50 -17.28 -5.02 -8.74
CA ASP A 50 -17.84 -3.97 -9.60
C ASP A 50 -16.95 -2.70 -9.53
N ALA A 51 -17.41 -1.59 -10.12
CA ALA A 51 -16.66 -0.34 -10.17
C ALA A 51 -16.34 0.28 -8.78
N GLN A 52 -17.09 -0.09 -7.75
CA GLN A 52 -16.99 0.44 -6.39
C GLN A 52 -16.82 -0.65 -5.32
N THR A 53 -16.80 -1.92 -5.69
CA THR A 53 -16.67 -3.04 -4.75
C THR A 53 -15.41 -3.83 -5.00
N ILE A 54 -14.56 -3.90 -3.98
CA ILE A 54 -13.35 -4.74 -3.95
C ILE A 54 -13.52 -5.80 -2.87
N THR A 55 -13.25 -7.06 -3.20
CA THR A 55 -13.21 -8.17 -2.24
C THR A 55 -11.78 -8.62 -2.02
N SER A 56 -11.49 -9.13 -0.83
CA SER A 56 -10.19 -9.69 -0.44
C SER A 56 -10.40 -10.86 0.52
N PRO A 57 -9.50 -11.84 0.59
CA PRO A 57 -9.66 -12.96 1.49
C PRO A 57 -9.57 -12.49 2.94
N ARG A 58 -10.41 -13.07 3.79
CA ARG A 58 -10.33 -12.86 5.23
C ARG A 58 -9.31 -13.84 5.82
N LEU A 59 -8.26 -13.32 6.44
CA LEU A 59 -7.32 -14.16 7.17
C LEU A 59 -7.99 -14.74 8.43
N PRO A 60 -7.80 -16.04 8.74
CA PRO A 60 -8.46 -16.71 9.86
C PRO A 60 -7.96 -16.18 11.22
N PHE A 61 -6.78 -15.59 11.25
CA PHE A 61 -6.16 -15.01 12.43
C PHE A 61 -5.66 -13.60 12.14
N ILE A 62 -6.00 -12.66 13.02
CA ILE A 62 -5.59 -11.27 12.95
C ILE A 62 -4.85 -10.95 14.24
N SER A 63 -3.62 -10.47 14.11
CA SER A 63 -2.85 -9.90 15.22
C SER A 63 -2.52 -8.45 14.89
N TYR A 64 -2.43 -7.63 15.92
CA TYR A 64 -2.21 -6.20 15.82
C TYR A 64 -0.77 -5.84 16.20
N PRO A 65 -0.24 -4.67 15.79
CA PRO A 65 1.15 -4.29 16.01
C PRO A 65 1.64 -4.37 17.45
N HIS A 66 0.76 -4.15 18.43
CA HIS A 66 1.10 -4.23 19.86
C HIS A 66 1.18 -5.65 20.41
N GLU A 67 0.73 -6.64 19.64
CA GLU A 67 0.80 -8.07 19.97
C GLU A 67 2.02 -8.75 19.32
N TRP A 68 2.75 -8.03 18.47
CA TRP A 68 3.86 -8.56 17.71
C TRP A 68 5.16 -8.57 18.49
N SER A 69 5.96 -9.61 18.27
CA SER A 69 7.35 -9.66 18.69
C SER A 69 8.23 -8.65 17.94
N GLN A 70 9.42 -8.39 18.47
CA GLN A 70 10.42 -7.54 17.81
C GLN A 70 10.75 -8.03 16.39
N SER A 71 10.84 -9.35 16.19
CA SER A 71 11.10 -9.95 14.87
C SER A 71 9.96 -9.70 13.88
N GLN A 72 8.71 -9.84 14.34
CA GLN A 72 7.55 -9.54 13.50
C GLN A 72 7.46 -8.05 13.14
N LEU A 73 7.80 -7.15 14.08
CA LEU A 73 7.89 -5.72 13.78
C LEU A 73 8.97 -5.42 12.73
N TYR A 74 10.13 -6.09 12.82
CA TYR A 74 11.19 -5.98 11.82
C TYR A 74 10.73 -6.48 10.45
N ASP A 75 10.07 -7.64 10.39
CA ASP A 75 9.56 -8.22 9.14
C ASP A 75 8.48 -7.34 8.50
N ALA A 76 7.57 -6.78 9.31
CA ALA A 76 6.56 -5.82 8.84
C ALA A 76 7.18 -4.53 8.28
N ALA A 77 8.22 -3.99 8.94
CA ALA A 77 8.94 -2.81 8.47
C ALA A 77 9.70 -3.09 7.17
N ARG A 78 10.35 -4.24 7.08
CA ARG A 78 11.06 -4.69 5.88
C ARG A 78 10.11 -4.85 4.69
N LEU A 79 8.96 -5.52 4.89
CA LEU A 79 7.94 -5.65 3.84
C LEU A 79 7.49 -4.27 3.34
N THR A 80 7.19 -3.36 4.27
CA THR A 80 6.75 -2.01 3.93
C THR A 80 7.82 -1.24 3.14
N GLN A 81 9.09 -1.39 3.50
CA GLN A 81 10.21 -0.80 2.77
C GLN A 81 10.37 -1.40 1.37
N ASP A 82 10.25 -2.72 1.25
CA ASP A 82 10.38 -3.44 -0.01
C ASP A 82 9.27 -3.05 -1.00
N ILE A 83 8.02 -2.93 -0.53
CA ILE A 83 6.90 -2.40 -1.31
C ILE A 83 7.19 -0.96 -1.76
N ASN A 84 7.59 -0.07 -0.85
CA ASN A 84 7.85 1.33 -1.21
C ASN A 84 8.94 1.48 -2.27
N ARG A 85 9.99 0.63 -2.22
CA ARG A 85 11.05 0.62 -3.23
C ARG A 85 10.52 0.19 -4.60
N ASP A 86 9.76 -0.91 -4.69
CA ASP A 86 9.15 -1.38 -5.94
C ASP A 86 8.15 -0.34 -6.50
N LEU A 87 7.37 0.31 -5.63
CA LEU A 87 6.46 1.39 -6.03
C LEU A 87 7.21 2.60 -6.60
N ALA A 88 8.28 3.05 -5.94
CA ALA A 88 9.04 4.24 -6.35
C ALA A 88 9.67 4.08 -7.74
N GLU A 89 10.18 2.88 -8.04
CA GLU A 89 10.71 2.53 -9.37
C GLU A 89 9.64 2.60 -10.47
N ASN A 90 8.35 2.56 -10.10
CA ASN A 90 7.21 2.55 -11.00
C ASN A 90 6.34 3.82 -10.93
N GLY A 91 6.81 4.89 -10.26
CA GLY A 91 6.09 6.15 -10.16
C GLY A 91 4.92 6.14 -9.16
N TRP A 92 4.92 5.21 -8.21
CA TRP A 92 3.91 5.05 -7.17
C TRP A 92 4.51 5.22 -5.77
N GLU A 93 3.67 5.50 -4.78
CA GLU A 93 4.04 5.54 -3.37
C GLU A 93 2.87 5.13 -2.47
N LEU A 94 3.19 4.74 -1.22
CA LEU A 94 2.19 4.55 -0.17
C LEU A 94 1.83 5.90 0.47
N LYS A 95 0.53 6.14 0.70
CA LYS A 95 0.01 7.28 1.47
C LYS A 95 0.49 7.24 2.91
N ASP A 96 0.48 6.04 3.50
CA ASP A 96 0.90 5.76 4.87
C ASP A 96 1.59 4.40 4.97
N ALA A 97 2.79 4.41 5.55
CA ALA A 97 3.60 3.21 5.81
C ALA A 97 3.31 2.65 7.22
N SER A 98 2.04 2.62 7.62
CA SER A 98 1.62 2.24 8.97
C SER A 98 1.73 0.74 9.20
N ALA A 99 2.26 0.32 10.35
CA ALA A 99 2.25 -1.08 10.77
C ALA A 99 0.83 -1.67 10.86
N TRP A 100 -0.19 -0.82 11.04
CA TRP A 100 -1.60 -1.24 11.04
C TRP A 100 -2.11 -1.70 9.67
N ASN A 101 -1.34 -1.45 8.60
CA ASN A 101 -1.65 -1.87 7.24
C ASN A 101 -1.00 -3.23 6.91
N ILE A 102 -0.33 -3.86 7.88
CA ILE A 102 0.26 -5.19 7.76
C ILE A 102 -0.55 -6.19 8.57
N LEU A 103 -0.78 -7.37 7.98
CA LEU A 103 -1.27 -8.57 8.65
C LEU A 103 -0.25 -9.70 8.50
N PHE A 104 -0.49 -10.82 9.17
CA PHE A 104 0.33 -12.02 9.03
C PHE A 104 -0.49 -13.18 8.46
N GLN A 105 -0.07 -13.69 7.29
CA GLN A 105 -0.57 -14.95 6.74
C GLN A 105 0.37 -16.08 7.19
N GLY A 106 0.00 -16.74 8.29
CA GLY A 106 0.92 -17.62 9.00
C GLY A 106 2.07 -16.80 9.62
N CYS A 107 3.31 -17.08 9.23
CA CYS A 107 4.49 -16.34 9.68
C CYS A 107 4.93 -15.22 8.72
N GLN A 108 4.24 -15.04 7.59
CA GLN A 108 4.63 -14.07 6.57
C GLN A 108 3.83 -12.77 6.72
N PRO A 109 4.48 -11.60 6.79
CA PRO A 109 3.77 -10.33 6.75
C PRO A 109 3.17 -10.11 5.36
N VAL A 110 2.01 -9.47 5.30
CA VAL A 110 1.31 -9.11 4.05
C VAL A 110 0.63 -7.76 4.20
N PHE A 111 0.76 -6.90 3.19
CA PHE A 111 0.15 -5.57 3.16
C PHE A 111 -1.34 -5.70 2.81
N CYS A 112 -2.24 -5.12 3.61
CA CYS A 112 -3.68 -5.33 3.49
C CYS A 112 -4.48 -4.08 3.11
N ASP A 113 -3.88 -2.88 3.09
CA ASP A 113 -4.60 -1.65 2.74
C ASP A 113 -4.53 -1.33 1.24
N HIS A 114 -5.48 -1.88 0.48
CA HIS A 114 -5.55 -1.70 -0.97
C HIS A 114 -5.68 -0.23 -1.43
N LEU A 115 -6.13 0.68 -0.56
CA LEU A 115 -6.39 2.08 -0.94
C LEU A 115 -5.27 3.04 -0.54
N SER A 116 -4.16 2.52 -0.01
CA SER A 116 -2.99 3.31 0.36
C SER A 116 -2.07 3.67 -0.81
N PHE A 117 -2.30 3.20 -2.03
CA PHE A 117 -1.44 3.52 -3.17
C PHE A 117 -1.82 4.84 -3.83
N ARG A 118 -0.83 5.65 -4.23
CA ARG A 118 -1.03 6.85 -5.06
C ARG A 118 0.14 7.08 -6.01
N ALA A 119 -0.10 7.79 -7.11
CA ALA A 119 0.98 8.21 -8.00
C ALA A 119 1.88 9.23 -7.29
N ILE A 120 3.19 9.13 -7.49
CA ILE A 120 4.13 10.14 -7.05
C ILE A 120 3.80 11.42 -7.83
N ALA A 121 3.51 12.51 -7.12
CA ALA A 121 3.35 13.80 -7.76
C ALA A 121 4.67 14.16 -8.45
N PRO A 122 4.64 14.69 -9.69
CA PRO A 122 5.86 15.13 -10.35
C PRO A 122 6.58 16.11 -9.42
N SER A 123 7.83 15.81 -9.07
CA SER A 123 8.66 16.75 -8.35
C SER A 123 8.72 18.02 -9.17
N CYS A 124 8.15 19.10 -8.64
CA CYS A 124 8.47 20.44 -9.12
C CYS A 124 9.94 20.66 -8.78
N HIS A 125 10.84 20.21 -9.65
CA HIS A 125 12.23 20.63 -9.61
C HIS A 125 12.23 22.13 -9.90
N LYS A 126 12.09 22.96 -8.85
CA LYS A 126 12.70 24.28 -8.89
C LYS A 126 14.19 24.03 -8.90
N GLN A 127 14.76 24.06 -10.11
CA GLN A 127 16.19 24.23 -10.31
C GLN A 127 16.61 25.39 -9.42
N THR A 128 17.25 25.07 -8.29
CA THR A 128 17.80 26.09 -7.41
C THR A 128 19.13 26.42 -8.05
N ASP A 129 19.10 27.37 -8.98
CA ASP A 129 20.32 27.99 -9.47
C ASP A 129 21.00 28.61 -8.25
N LEU A 130 22.01 27.92 -7.71
CA LEU A 130 22.94 28.56 -6.78
C LEU A 130 23.59 29.71 -7.55
N PRO A 131 23.58 30.95 -7.04
CA PRO A 131 24.32 32.01 -7.67
C PRO A 131 25.81 31.64 -7.62
N THR A 132 26.41 31.44 -8.78
CA THR A 132 27.85 31.44 -8.96
C THR A 132 28.38 32.79 -8.46
N HIS A 133 28.97 32.79 -7.27
CA HIS A 133 29.74 33.93 -6.79
C HIS A 133 30.88 34.22 -7.79
N PRO A 134 31.01 35.45 -8.30
CA PRO A 134 32.16 35.80 -9.12
C PRO A 134 33.39 35.90 -8.22
N ASP A 135 34.49 35.37 -8.74
CA ASP A 135 35.83 35.36 -8.14
C ASP A 135 36.18 36.67 -7.44
N LEU A 136 36.55 36.57 -6.16
CA LEU A 136 37.32 37.60 -5.47
C LEU A 136 38.79 37.42 -5.86
N ARG A 137 39.30 38.36 -6.65
CA ARG A 137 40.73 38.63 -6.82
C ARG A 137 41.31 39.29 -5.58
#